data_AF-A0A968VWK0-F1
#
_entry.id   AF-A0A968VWK0-F1
#
_cell.length_a   1.000
_cell.length_b   1.000
_cell.length_c   1.000
_cell.angle_alpha   90.00
_cell.angle_beta   90.00
_cell.angle_gamma   90.00
#
_symmetry.space_group_name_H-M   'P 1'
#
loop_
_entity.id
_entity.type
_entity.pdbx_description
1 polymer ?
#
loop_
_entity_poly.entity_id
_entity_poly.type
_entity_poly.pdbx_seq_one_letter_code
_entity_poly.pdbx_strand_id
1 'polypeptide(L)' 'MFIGMPALIFTGWGLLYPEYTVDQVMGKSGLLLTDIVHITFGFFVTIFLIIHVYFASIGLQEHNHFKAMFKGKT' A
#
# COMPACT_ATOMS: atom_id res chain seq x y z
N MET A 1 6.02 1.07 -2.93
CA MET A 1 5.63 2.04 -1.88
C MET A 1 5.09 3.35 -2.45
N PHE A 2 5.86 4.12 -3.24
CA PHE A 2 5.47 5.48 -3.66
C PHE A 2 4.18 5.61 -4.46
N ILE A 3 3.73 4.57 -5.16
CA ILE A 3 2.45 4.59 -5.90
C ILE A 3 1.36 3.87 -5.10
N GLY A 4 1.66 2.65 -4.64
CA GLY A 4 0.69 1.82 -3.93
C GLY A 4 0.18 2.43 -2.62
N MET A 5 1.04 3.08 -1.82
CA MET A 5 0.60 3.68 -0.56
C MET A 5 -0.31 4.89 -0.77
N PRO A 6 0.03 5.89 -1.61
CA PRO A 6 -0.89 6.98 -1.90
C PRO A 6 -2.23 6.50 -2.48
N ALA A 7 -2.21 5.52 -3.40
CA ALA A 7 -3.43 4.94 -3.95
C ALA A 7 -4.32 4.32 -2.85
N LEU A 8 -3.74 3.58 -1.92
CA LEU A 8 -4.45 3.02 -0.76
C LEU A 8 -5.00 4.09 0.18
N ILE A 9 -4.25 5.16 0.43
CA ILE A 9 -4.71 6.27 1.28
C ILE A 9 -5.93 6.95 0.67
N PHE A 10 -5.86 7.32 -0.60
CA PHE A 10 -6.97 8.01 -1.27
C PHE A 10 -8.21 7.13 -1.42
N THR A 11 -8.04 5.88 -1.85
CA THR A 11 -9.17 4.94 -1.97
C THR A 11 -9.75 4.54 -0.62
N GLY A 12 -8.90 4.34 0.39
CA GLY A 12 -9.35 4.03 1.75
C GLY A 12 -10.12 5.19 2.38
N TRP A 13 -9.72 6.44 2.11
CA TRP A 13 -10.48 7.62 2.53
C TRP A 13 -11.87 7.67 1.88
N GLY A 14 -11.96 7.35 0.58
CA GLY A 14 -13.24 7.22 -0.12
C GLY A 14 -14.12 6.12 0.47
N LEU A 15 -13.54 4.97 0.84
CA LEU A 15 -14.30 3.88 1.46
C LEU A 15 -14.76 4.22 2.89
N LEU A 16 -13.98 5.00 3.64
CA LEU A 16 -14.33 5.43 5.00
C LEU A 16 -15.46 6.48 5.00
N TYR A 17 -15.48 7.33 3.98
CA TYR A 17 -16.44 8.42 3.79
C TYR A 17 -17.08 8.31 2.40
N PRO A 18 -18.09 7.42 2.23
CA PRO A 18 -18.72 7.16 0.94
C PRO A 18 -19.32 8.40 0.28
N GLU A 19 -19.58 9.46 1.04
CA GLU A 19 -20.08 10.75 0.54
C GLU A 19 -19.08 11.45 -0.39
N TYR A 20 -17.78 11.14 -0.28
CA TYR A 20 -16.75 11.64 -1.18
C TYR A 20 -16.50 10.72 -2.39
N THR A 21 -17.14 9.54 -2.42
CA THR A 21 -17.06 8.65 -3.59
C THR A 21 -18.02 9.11 -4.68
N VAL A 22 -17.69 8.81 -5.93
CA VAL A 22 -18.58 9.10 -7.04
C VAL A 22 -19.79 8.16 -6.95
N ASP A 23 -21.02 8.70 -7.03
CA ASP A 23 -22.23 7.87 -6.94
C ASP A 23 -22.24 6.75 -7.99
N GLN A 24 -21.96 7.13 -9.25
CA GLN A 24 -21.90 6.19 -10.37
C GLN A 24 -20.79 6.52 -11.35
N VAL A 25 -20.09 5.49 -11.79
CA VAL A 25 -19.11 5.53 -12.88
C VAL A 25 -19.57 4.54 -13.94
N MET A 26 -19.88 5.03 -15.14
CA MET A 26 -20.35 4.21 -16.27
C MET A 26 -21.56 3.31 -15.92
N GLY A 27 -22.49 3.81 -15.09
CA GLY A 27 -23.68 3.07 -14.64
C GLY A 27 -23.44 2.02 -13.55
N LYS A 28 -22.21 1.91 -13.02
CA LYS A 28 -21.86 1.08 -11.85
C LYS A 28 -21.61 1.96 -10.63
N SER A 29 -21.85 1.43 -9.43
CA SER A 29 -21.55 2.14 -8.18
C SER A 29 -20.08 2.53 -8.11
N GLY A 30 -19.77 3.81 -7.91
CA GLY A 30 -18.39 4.25 -7.75
C GLY A 30 -17.77 3.76 -6.44
N LEU A 31 -18.59 3.43 -5.44
CA LEU A 31 -18.13 2.75 -4.21
C LEU A 31 -17.55 1.36 -4.52
N LEU A 32 -18.26 0.56 -5.33
CA LEU A 32 -17.77 -0.76 -5.77
C LEU A 32 -16.46 -0.64 -6.54
N LEU A 33 -16.36 0.36 -7.42
CA LEU A 33 -15.13 0.59 -8.19
C LEU A 33 -13.97 1.00 -7.28
N THR A 34 -14.23 1.84 -6.29
CA THR A 34 -13.24 2.25 -5.28
C THR A 34 -12.77 1.06 -4.44
N ASP A 35 -13.69 0.17 -4.06
CA ASP A 35 -13.39 -1.06 -3.31
C ASP A 35 -12.48 -2.01 -4.11
N ILE A 36 -12.82 -2.28 -5.38
CA ILE A 36 -12.00 -3.12 -6.26
C ILE A 36 -10.59 -2.55 -6.43
N VAL A 37 -10.46 -1.23 -6.60
CA VAL A 37 -9.14 -0.58 -6.68
C VAL A 37 -8.39 -0.74 -5.35
N HIS A 38 -9.04 -0.47 -4.22
CA HIS A 38 -8.42 -0.55 -2.90
C HIS A 38 -7.90 -1.96 -2.60
N ILE A 39 -8.71 -3.00 -2.76
CA ILE A 39 -8.31 -4.38 -2.47
C ILE A 39 -7.20 -4.86 -3.40
N THR A 40 -7.23 -4.46 -4.68
CA THR A 40 -6.18 -4.81 -5.65
C THR A 40 -4.83 -4.22 -5.24
N PHE A 41 -4.77 -2.92 -4.94
CA PHE A 41 -3.54 -2.30 -4.44
C PHE A 41 -3.11 -2.86 -3.08
N GLY A 42 -4.07 -3.17 -2.20
CA GLY A 42 -3.81 -3.74 -0.87
C GLY A 42 -3.11 -5.09 -0.96
N PHE A 43 -3.57 -5.94 -1.88
CA PHE A 43 -2.93 -7.22 -2.16
C PHE A 43 -1.48 -7.06 -2.64
N PHE A 44 -1.24 -6.21 -3.65
CA PHE A 44 0.10 -5.98 -4.17
C PHE A 44 1.05 -5.34 -3.14
N VAL A 45 0.56 -4.38 -2.35
CA VAL A 45 1.36 -3.73 -1.31
C VAL A 45 1.70 -4.73 -0.19
N THR A 46 0.79 -5.63 0.16
CA THR A 46 1.06 -6.69 1.15
C THR A 46 2.17 -7.62 0.70
N ILE A 47 2.11 -8.12 -0.54
CA ILE A 47 3.19 -8.95 -1.11
C ILE A 47 4.49 -8.15 -1.16
N PHE A 48 4.43 -6.91 -1.63
CA PHE A 48 5.60 -6.04 -1.69
C PHE A 48 6.22 -5.86 -0.30
N LEU A 49 5.43 -5.70 0.77
CA LEU A 49 5.94 -5.55 2.13
C LEU A 49 6.66 -6.81 2.63
N ILE A 50 6.10 -8.00 2.36
CA ILE A 50 6.76 -9.26 2.71
C ILE A 50 8.14 -9.33 2.05
N ILE A 51 8.21 -9.05 0.75
CA ILE A 51 9.45 -9.02 -0.01
C ILE A 51 10.40 -7.93 0.54
N HIS A 52 9.88 -6.73 0.79
CA HIS A 52 10.66 -5.59 1.27
C HIS A 52 11.33 -5.89 2.62
N VAL A 53 10.59 -6.47 3.58
CA VAL A 53 11.11 -6.85 4.90
C VAL A 53 12.13 -7.98 4.77
N TYR A 54 11.89 -8.97 3.90
CA TYR A 54 12.86 -10.02 3.61
C TYR A 54 14.19 -9.44 3.08
N PHE A 55 14.13 -8.57 2.07
CA PHE A 55 15.32 -7.92 1.51
C PHE A 55 16.03 -7.00 2.52
N ALA A 56 15.29 -6.33 3.41
CA ALA A 56 15.88 -5.54 4.48
C ALA A 56 16.62 -6.40 5.53
N SER A 57 16.27 -7.69 5.63
CA SER A 57 16.84 -8.63 6.60
C SER A 57 18.10 -9.34 6.09
N ILE A 58 18.22 -9.54 4.78
CA ILE A 58 19.39 -10.19 4.15
C ILE A 58 20.47 -9.15 3.77
N GLY A 59 21.73 -9.40 4.14
CA GLY A 59 22.87 -8.53 3.86
C GLY A 59 24.21 -9.21 4.16
N LEU A 60 25.35 -8.58 3.85
CA LEU A 60 26.72 -9.11 4.08
C LEU A 60 26.95 -9.61 5.52
N GLN A 61 26.28 -8.97 6.48
CA GLN A 61 26.07 -9.47 7.82
C GLN A 61 24.56 -9.40 8.07
N GLU A 62 23.97 -10.47 8.61
CA GLU A 62 22.54 -10.54 8.88
C GLU A 62 22.08 -9.27 9.63
N HIS A 63 21.02 -8.63 9.13
CA HIS A 63 20.42 -7.40 9.67
C HIS A 63 21.20 -6.08 9.54
N ASN A 64 22.31 -5.97 8.79
CA ASN A 64 22.99 -4.66 8.67
C ASN A 64 22.11 -3.59 7.98
N HIS A 65 21.37 -3.95 6.93
CA HIS A 65 20.43 -3.02 6.29
C HIS A 65 19.29 -2.60 7.23
N PHE A 66 18.75 -3.54 8.00
CA PHE A 66 17.76 -3.25 9.02
C PHE A 66 18.31 -2.34 10.14
N LYS A 67 19.53 -2.62 10.65
CA LYS A 67 20.20 -1.79 11.67
C LYS A 67 20.48 -0.37 11.17
N ALA A 68 20.84 -0.21 9.89
CA ALA A 68 21.10 1.09 9.30
C ALA A 68 19.87 2.01 9.33
N MET A 69 18.65 1.46 9.19
CA MET A 69 17.41 2.23 9.29
C MET A 69 17.20 2.84 10.69
N PHE A 70 17.64 2.16 11.75
CA PHE A 70 17.50 2.65 13.13
C PHE A 70 18.69 3.49 13.61
N LYS A 71 19.92 3.14 13.19
CA LYS A 71 21.14 3.76 13.69
C LYS A 71 21.72 4.83 12.75
N GLY A 72 21.25 4.89 11.50
CA GLY A 72 21.74 5.83 10.48
C GLY A 72 23.18 5.57 10.01
N LYS A 73 23.76 4.41 10.35
CA LYS A 73 25.11 4.00 9.93
C LYS A 73 25.04 2.58 9.39
N THR A 74 25.58 2.38 8.19
CA THR A 74 25.69 1.09 7.48
C THR A 74 26.87 0.28 7.94
#